data_AF-A0A8S0VWY7-F1
#
_entry.id   AF-A0A8S0VWY7-F1
#
_cell.length_a   1.000
_cell.length_b   1.000
_cell.length_c   1.000
_cell.angle_alpha   90.00
_cell.angle_beta   90.00
_cell.angle_gamma   90.00
#
_symmetry.space_group_name_H-M   'P 1'
#
loop_
_entity.id
_entity.type
_entity.pdbx_description
1 polymer ?
#
loop_
_entity_poly.entity_id
_entity_poly.type
_entity_poly.pdbx_seq_one_letter_code
_entity_poly.pdbx_strand_id
1 'polypeptide(L)'
;MDFHVFTLSDGVDADVRDSTSRCGRCVTSAPFFLLPSNLLLVSFFAYQFAEYRALYGLGFDCRMNGLQSLCPRTTRLQTRLRLRPPFFPRTYGQRNSLGRRRSSTQASTHVDTGGSADWVTPPPKRPMKWWYPGRTKYPIGGVLTLRPDKMAEVEQSAHTIGGHHTARFFLEVDHPTGDRNFITPYYQFQPTANKPSGFPPQTKGILYYYQPSPEEPVMSGQLRFRLCDGYETFDQGTDMRDRNGVDTWHISLYAIVKSVYLRSVVDMLLQEGLVEREVIDKVARLPIVRTNAPILYSFDTPFVAEMSKPSLRLALINPDMFTVINIPYVFQHYLPPETPYKGRIRARFEVSTSSEHETVPTLVLRILEHIDVVKCLIPDYKHFMAEPTPGSLLSKRVSILHEDAKHRPWSYPLYSRPHSDRFRKLIGLP
;
A
#
# COMPACT_ATOMS: atom_id res chain seq x y z
N MET A 1 37.02 31.49 -10.24
CA MET A 1 36.84 31.05 -8.83
C MET A 1 37.38 29.66 -8.79
N ASP A 2 38.68 29.59 -8.58
CA ASP A 2 39.50 28.46 -8.96
C ASP A 2 39.84 27.68 -7.69
N PHE A 3 39.48 26.40 -7.67
CA PHE A 3 39.80 25.54 -6.54
C PHE A 3 41.07 24.76 -6.84
N HIS A 4 42.17 25.19 -6.21
CA HIS A 4 43.39 24.41 -6.15
C HIS A 4 43.19 23.16 -5.29
N VAL A 5 43.45 21.99 -5.87
CA VAL A 5 43.58 20.73 -5.13
C VAL A 5 45.05 20.54 -4.75
N PHE A 6 45.35 20.45 -3.46
CA PHE A 6 46.66 20.05 -2.99
C PHE A 6 46.75 18.52 -2.92
N THR A 7 47.69 17.94 -3.66
CA THR A 7 48.18 16.57 -3.46
C THR A 7 49.37 16.60 -2.50
N LEU A 8 49.36 15.74 -1.48
CA LEU A 8 50.54 15.38 -0.71
C LEU A 8 50.70 13.86 -0.72
N SER A 9 51.90 13.43 -1.12
CA SER A 9 52.34 12.04 -1.16
C SER A 9 53.22 11.71 0.06
N ASP A 10 53.53 10.42 0.17
CA ASP A 10 54.61 9.84 0.99
C ASP A 10 54.38 9.87 2.53
N GLY A 11 54.61 8.80 3.29
CA GLY A 11 55.14 7.47 2.96
C GLY A 11 56.18 7.04 4.00
N VAL A 12 55.86 6.08 4.88
CA VAL A 12 56.83 5.48 5.82
C VAL A 12 56.48 4.01 6.08
N ASP A 13 57.44 3.12 5.84
CA ASP A 13 57.41 1.70 6.22
C ASP A 13 57.64 1.50 7.73
N ALA A 14 56.98 0.50 8.33
CA ALA A 14 57.38 -0.04 9.64
C ALA A 14 57.03 -1.53 9.76
N ASP A 15 58.05 -2.36 9.52
CA ASP A 15 58.07 -3.81 9.69
C ASP A 15 58.17 -4.21 11.19
N VAL A 16 57.21 -4.95 11.76
CA VAL A 16 57.37 -5.67 13.04
C VAL A 16 56.58 -7.00 13.12
N ARG A 17 57.30 -8.09 12.92
CA ARG A 17 57.30 -9.38 13.64
C ARG A 17 56.00 -10.15 13.93
N ASP A 18 55.97 -11.33 13.31
CA ASP A 18 55.37 -12.58 13.78
C ASP A 18 55.58 -12.86 15.29
N SER A 19 54.52 -13.34 15.96
CA SER A 19 54.61 -13.99 17.27
C SER A 19 53.48 -15.01 17.47
N THR A 20 53.73 -16.24 17.01
CA THR A 20 52.87 -17.39 17.34
C THR A 20 52.92 -17.70 18.85
N SER A 21 51.78 -17.57 19.54
CA SER A 21 51.63 -18.01 20.93
C SER A 21 50.47 -19.00 21.09
N ARG A 22 50.73 -20.04 21.87
CA ARG A 22 49.80 -21.15 22.11
C ARG A 22 48.65 -20.70 23.00
N CYS A 23 47.42 -21.11 22.71
CA CYS A 23 46.33 -21.06 23.68
C CYS A 23 45.75 -22.45 23.96
N GLY A 24 45.21 -22.62 25.17
CA GLY A 24 44.96 -23.92 25.79
C GLY A 24 43.74 -24.69 25.27
N ARG A 25 43.68 -25.96 25.66
CA ARG A 25 42.51 -26.83 25.45
C ARG A 25 41.31 -26.31 26.25
N CYS A 26 40.23 -25.92 25.59
CA CYS A 26 38.92 -25.79 26.23
C CYS A 26 38.18 -27.13 26.18
N VAL A 27 37.87 -27.70 27.34
CA VAL A 27 36.99 -28.87 27.46
C VAL A 27 35.55 -28.38 27.39
N THR A 28 34.79 -28.81 26.39
CA THR A 28 33.36 -28.50 26.26
C THR A 28 32.52 -29.75 26.48
N SER A 29 32.04 -29.92 27.72
CA SER A 29 30.99 -30.88 28.03
C SER A 29 29.62 -30.25 27.74
N ALA A 30 28.93 -30.71 26.71
CA ALA A 30 27.56 -30.31 26.40
C ALA A 30 26.56 -31.41 26.86
N PRO A 31 25.53 -31.10 27.65
CA PRO A 31 24.48 -32.06 27.97
C PRO A 31 23.49 -32.18 26.81
N PHE A 32 23.26 -33.41 26.34
CA PHE A 32 22.16 -33.71 25.43
C PHE A 32 20.82 -33.64 26.18
N PHE A 33 19.98 -32.66 25.84
CA PHE A 33 18.56 -32.70 26.15
C PHE A 33 17.77 -33.14 24.92
N LEU A 34 17.15 -34.30 25.00
CA LEU A 34 16.16 -34.76 24.03
C LEU A 34 14.85 -34.00 24.25
N LEU A 35 14.35 -33.30 23.23
CA LEU A 35 13.01 -32.74 23.19
C LEU A 35 12.21 -33.35 22.02
N PRO A 36 10.89 -33.56 22.18
CA PRO A 36 10.10 -34.29 21.21
C PRO A 36 9.76 -33.49 19.95
N SER A 37 9.49 -34.23 18.89
CA SER A 37 9.29 -33.78 17.51
C SER A 37 8.20 -32.73 17.32
N ASN A 38 8.58 -31.47 17.07
CA ASN A 38 7.67 -30.41 16.58
C ASN A 38 8.32 -29.64 15.41
N LEU A 39 8.12 -30.16 14.19
CA LEU A 39 8.70 -29.64 12.94
C LEU A 39 8.37 -28.17 12.63
N LEU A 40 7.23 -27.66 13.12
CA LEU A 40 6.82 -26.27 12.93
C LEU A 40 7.65 -25.27 13.75
N LEU A 41 8.04 -25.63 14.98
CA LEU A 41 8.85 -24.77 15.85
C LEU A 41 10.28 -24.64 15.32
N VAL A 42 10.89 -25.75 14.88
CA VAL A 42 12.23 -25.76 14.27
C VAL A 42 12.27 -24.89 13.01
N SER A 43 11.21 -24.93 12.19
CA SER A 43 11.12 -24.12 10.96
C SER A 43 11.03 -22.62 11.25
N PHE A 44 10.27 -22.22 12.28
CA PHE A 44 10.15 -20.83 12.69
C PHE A 44 11.47 -20.28 13.26
N PHE A 45 12.12 -21.05 14.15
CA PHE A 45 13.44 -20.69 14.68
C PHE A 45 14.51 -20.66 13.58
N ALA A 46 14.55 -21.62 12.66
CA ALA A 46 15.55 -21.62 11.58
C ALA A 46 15.41 -20.40 10.65
N TYR A 47 14.19 -19.98 10.33
CA TYR A 47 13.95 -18.76 9.54
C TYR A 47 14.41 -17.50 10.29
N GLN A 48 14.04 -17.35 11.57
CA GLN A 48 14.50 -16.22 12.38
C GLN A 48 16.02 -16.22 12.62
N PHE A 49 16.65 -17.39 12.76
CA PHE A 49 18.10 -17.52 12.93
C PHE A 49 18.86 -17.19 11.63
N ALA A 50 18.27 -17.46 10.47
CA ALA A 50 18.80 -17.04 9.17
C ALA A 50 18.71 -15.51 8.98
N GLU A 51 17.59 -14.88 9.36
CA GLU A 51 17.50 -13.41 9.40
C GLU A 51 18.47 -12.79 10.42
N TYR A 52 18.66 -13.41 11.58
CA TYR A 52 19.63 -12.97 12.58
C TYR A 52 21.07 -13.02 12.04
N ARG A 53 21.45 -14.11 11.34
CA ARG A 53 22.73 -14.19 10.62
C ARG A 53 22.90 -13.07 9.59
N ALA A 54 21.86 -12.80 8.81
CA ALA A 54 21.89 -11.74 7.79
C ALA A 54 21.93 -10.31 8.38
N LEU A 55 21.42 -10.12 9.60
CA LEU A 55 21.43 -8.83 10.32
C LEU A 55 22.75 -8.52 11.02
N TYR A 56 23.44 -9.53 11.54
CA TYR A 56 24.56 -9.34 12.48
C TYR A 56 25.93 -9.80 11.95
N GLY A 57 26.02 -10.32 10.72
CA GLY A 57 27.29 -10.60 10.05
C GLY A 57 28.17 -11.66 10.74
N LEU A 58 27.59 -12.49 11.60
CA LEU A 58 28.33 -13.47 12.42
C LEU A 58 28.82 -14.66 11.58
N GLY A 59 30.03 -14.52 11.03
CA GLY A 59 30.77 -15.60 10.38
C GLY A 59 31.27 -16.64 11.39
N PHE A 60 30.67 -17.84 11.36
CA PHE A 60 31.20 -19.03 12.02
C PHE A 60 31.66 -20.03 10.96
N ASP A 61 32.97 -20.26 10.84
CA ASP A 61 33.55 -21.30 9.98
C ASP A 61 33.42 -22.68 10.64
N CYS A 62 32.31 -23.36 10.40
CA CYS A 62 32.10 -24.73 10.85
C CYS A 62 32.72 -25.74 9.88
N ARG A 63 34.05 -25.95 9.96
CA ARG A 63 34.71 -27.10 9.35
C ARG A 63 34.28 -28.41 10.01
N MET A 64 33.21 -29.01 9.50
CA MET A 64 32.84 -30.40 9.80
C MET A 64 33.77 -31.35 9.03
N ASN A 65 34.87 -31.75 9.66
CA ASN A 65 35.72 -32.83 9.16
C ASN A 65 35.12 -34.20 9.51
N GLY A 66 35.06 -35.08 8.51
CA GLY A 66 35.03 -36.54 8.73
C GLY A 66 33.65 -37.20 8.73
N LEU A 67 33.25 -37.72 7.56
CA LEU A 67 32.73 -39.08 7.41
C LEU A 67 32.71 -39.45 5.91
N GLN A 68 33.72 -40.20 5.48
CA GLN A 68 33.74 -40.86 4.17
C GLN A 68 33.11 -42.26 4.27
N SER A 69 32.80 -42.82 3.10
CA SER A 69 32.30 -44.18 2.85
C SER A 69 30.84 -44.46 3.25
N LEU A 70 29.96 -44.47 2.24
CA LEU A 70 29.42 -45.72 1.69
C LEU A 70 28.69 -45.39 0.37
N CYS A 71 29.13 -46.02 -0.71
CA CYS A 71 28.55 -45.83 -2.04
C CYS A 71 28.30 -47.20 -2.67
N PRO A 72 27.06 -47.50 -3.09
CA PRO A 72 26.81 -48.44 -4.16
C PRO A 72 26.35 -47.72 -5.43
N ARG A 73 26.83 -48.22 -6.57
CA ARG A 73 26.56 -47.69 -7.92
C ARG A 73 25.09 -47.85 -8.33
N THR A 74 24.50 -46.81 -8.94
CA THR A 74 23.41 -46.99 -9.92
C THR A 74 23.59 -46.08 -11.14
N THR A 75 24.03 -46.73 -12.22
CA THR A 75 23.68 -46.54 -13.64
C THR A 75 23.17 -45.18 -14.13
N ARG A 76 23.88 -44.60 -15.11
CA ARG A 76 23.39 -43.50 -15.96
C ARG A 76 22.17 -43.94 -16.77
N LEU A 77 21.07 -43.18 -16.68
CA LEU A 77 20.06 -43.11 -17.74
C LEU A 77 19.94 -41.65 -18.20
N GLN A 78 20.33 -41.39 -19.44
CA GLN A 78 20.02 -40.12 -20.10
C GLN A 78 18.56 -40.14 -20.56
N THR A 79 17.71 -39.27 -20.01
CA THR A 79 16.38 -39.04 -20.55
C THR A 79 16.30 -37.62 -21.12
N ARG A 80 16.23 -37.50 -22.45
CA ARG A 80 15.97 -36.23 -23.14
C ARG A 80 14.54 -35.77 -22.85
N LEU A 81 14.38 -34.80 -21.95
CA LEU A 81 13.12 -34.08 -21.81
C LEU A 81 12.97 -33.05 -22.94
N ARG A 82 12.20 -33.43 -23.97
CA ARG A 82 11.68 -32.48 -24.96
C ARG A 82 10.59 -31.64 -24.30
N LEU A 83 10.84 -30.34 -24.13
CA LEU A 83 9.80 -29.39 -23.74
C LEU A 83 8.73 -29.31 -24.84
N ARG A 84 7.46 -29.56 -24.48
CA ARG A 84 6.30 -29.15 -25.27
C ARG A 84 5.85 -27.76 -24.81
N PRO A 85 5.43 -26.86 -25.72
CA PRO A 85 4.90 -25.56 -25.32
C PRO A 85 3.51 -25.69 -24.69
N PRO A 86 3.13 -24.82 -23.73
CA PRO A 86 1.79 -24.81 -23.17
C PRO A 86 0.76 -24.25 -24.17
N PHE A 87 -0.34 -24.98 -24.33
CA PHE A 87 -1.53 -24.51 -25.04
C PHE A 87 -2.24 -23.41 -24.24
N PHE A 88 -2.56 -22.29 -24.89
CA PHE A 88 -3.57 -21.34 -24.41
C PHE A 88 -4.98 -21.89 -24.60
N PRO A 89 -5.94 -21.46 -23.77
CA PRO A 89 -7.26 -21.17 -24.32
C PRO A 89 -7.88 -19.82 -23.90
N ARG A 90 -8.51 -19.19 -24.90
CA ARG A 90 -9.64 -18.25 -24.84
C ARG A 90 -9.39 -16.79 -24.43
N THR A 91 -9.15 -16.00 -25.47
CA THR A 91 -9.66 -14.63 -25.61
C THR A 91 -11.19 -14.57 -25.48
N TYR A 92 -11.70 -13.50 -24.86
CA TYR A 92 -13.11 -13.09 -24.99
C TYR A 92 -13.25 -12.17 -26.20
N GLY A 93 -13.84 -12.68 -27.29
CA GLY A 93 -14.07 -11.95 -28.53
C GLY A 93 -15.36 -11.12 -28.53
N GLN A 94 -15.32 -9.97 -29.20
CA GLN A 94 -16.44 -9.04 -29.35
C GLN A 94 -17.65 -9.68 -30.05
N ARG A 95 -18.86 -9.29 -29.63
CA ARG A 95 -20.08 -9.46 -30.45
C ARG A 95 -20.23 -8.26 -31.39
N ASN A 96 -19.89 -8.42 -32.65
CA ASN A 96 -20.37 -7.53 -33.70
C ASN A 96 -21.79 -7.92 -34.11
N SER A 97 -22.64 -6.90 -34.25
CA SER A 97 -23.98 -6.99 -34.81
C SER A 97 -23.92 -7.20 -36.33
N LEU A 98 -24.46 -8.32 -36.82
CA LEU A 98 -24.86 -8.46 -38.21
C LEU A 98 -26.28 -9.03 -38.27
N GLY A 99 -27.17 -8.30 -38.94
CA GLY A 99 -28.59 -8.65 -39.01
C GLY A 99 -28.85 -9.89 -39.87
N ARG A 100 -29.89 -10.65 -39.52
CA ARG A 100 -30.38 -11.76 -40.34
C ARG A 100 -31.79 -11.46 -40.83
N ARG A 101 -31.92 -11.41 -42.16
CA ARG A 101 -33.19 -11.17 -42.88
C ARG A 101 -34.25 -12.20 -42.46
N ARG A 102 -35.51 -11.75 -42.38
CA ARG A 102 -36.68 -12.63 -42.52
C ARG A 102 -36.85 -12.98 -43.99
N SER A 103 -37.16 -14.24 -44.28
CA SER A 103 -37.76 -14.68 -45.54
C SER A 103 -38.81 -15.73 -45.21
N SER A 104 -40.04 -15.46 -45.62
CA SER A 104 -41.23 -16.28 -45.41
C SER A 104 -41.41 -17.31 -46.52
N THR A 105 -41.78 -18.55 -46.16
CA THR A 105 -42.64 -19.40 -46.99
C THR A 105 -43.53 -20.26 -46.09
N GLN A 106 -44.81 -20.38 -46.43
CA GLN A 106 -45.79 -21.27 -45.78
C GLN A 106 -45.92 -22.60 -46.56
N ALA A 107 -46.29 -23.67 -45.86
CA ALA A 107 -47.18 -24.78 -46.27
C ALA A 107 -46.91 -25.97 -45.30
N SER A 108 -47.78 -26.26 -44.33
CA SER A 108 -49.08 -26.95 -44.47
C SER A 108 -48.96 -28.48 -44.54
N THR A 109 -49.26 -29.15 -43.42
CA THR A 109 -50.10 -30.36 -43.39
C THR A 109 -50.70 -30.56 -41.99
N HIS A 110 -51.95 -31.02 -41.94
CA HIS A 110 -52.67 -31.40 -40.71
C HIS A 110 -52.01 -32.58 -39.97
N VAL A 111 -52.20 -32.68 -38.65
CA VAL A 111 -53.02 -33.71 -37.99
C VAL A 111 -53.49 -33.18 -36.63
N ASP A 112 -54.78 -33.26 -36.35
CA ASP A 112 -55.35 -33.02 -35.02
C ASP A 112 -55.18 -34.23 -34.09
N THR A 113 -54.84 -33.99 -32.82
CA THR A 113 -55.30 -34.81 -31.69
C THR A 113 -55.40 -33.93 -30.44
N GLY A 114 -56.55 -33.96 -29.79
CA GLY A 114 -56.83 -33.09 -28.63
C GLY A 114 -56.19 -33.57 -27.33
N GLY A 115 -55.97 -32.63 -26.41
CA GLY A 115 -55.46 -32.90 -25.06
C GLY A 115 -55.59 -31.67 -24.18
N SER A 116 -56.71 -31.52 -23.49
CA SER A 116 -56.93 -30.43 -22.54
C SER A 116 -56.03 -30.57 -21.31
N ALA A 117 -55.33 -29.50 -20.95
CA ALA A 117 -54.59 -29.37 -19.70
C ALA A 117 -54.50 -27.90 -19.28
N ASP A 118 -55.40 -27.47 -18.39
CA ASP A 118 -55.41 -26.12 -17.82
C ASP A 118 -54.19 -25.88 -16.91
N TRP A 119 -53.11 -25.36 -17.48
CA TRP A 119 -51.98 -24.84 -16.71
C TRP A 119 -52.29 -23.43 -16.20
N VAL A 120 -52.86 -23.36 -15.00
CA VAL A 120 -52.95 -22.11 -14.24
C VAL A 120 -51.55 -21.54 -14.06
N THR A 121 -51.26 -20.44 -14.77
CA THR A 121 -49.99 -19.75 -14.65
C THR A 121 -49.90 -19.09 -13.27
N PRO A 122 -48.84 -19.36 -12.47
CA PRO A 122 -48.69 -18.69 -11.18
C PRO A 122 -48.49 -17.18 -11.43
N PRO A 123 -49.13 -16.31 -10.64
CA PRO A 123 -49.05 -14.87 -10.86
C PRO A 123 -47.59 -14.39 -10.76
N PRO A 124 -47.17 -13.43 -11.61
CA PRO A 124 -45.80 -12.97 -11.63
C PRO A 124 -45.41 -12.43 -10.26
N LYS A 125 -44.35 -13.01 -9.68
CA LYS A 125 -43.77 -12.56 -8.40
C LYS A 125 -43.35 -11.10 -8.53
N ARG A 126 -44.18 -10.19 -8.02
CA ARG A 126 -43.87 -8.75 -8.00
C ARG A 126 -42.52 -8.56 -7.29
N PRO A 127 -41.56 -7.83 -7.88
CA PRO A 127 -40.26 -7.63 -7.25
C PRO A 127 -40.47 -6.89 -5.92
N MET A 128 -40.07 -7.55 -4.83
CA MET A 128 -40.22 -7.05 -3.47
C MET A 128 -39.28 -5.84 -3.30
N LYS A 129 -39.79 -4.63 -3.57
CA LYS A 129 -39.10 -3.37 -3.26
C LYS A 129 -38.97 -3.27 -1.74
N TRP A 130 -37.81 -3.64 -1.21
CA TRP A 130 -37.40 -3.34 0.15
C TRP A 130 -37.35 -1.81 0.34
N TRP A 131 -38.47 -1.26 0.79
CA TRP A 131 -38.58 0.14 1.19
C TRP A 131 -37.89 0.27 2.55
N TYR A 132 -36.71 0.87 2.57
CA TYR A 132 -36.04 1.29 3.82
C TYR A 132 -36.44 2.75 4.09
N PRO A 133 -37.37 3.04 5.02
CA PRO A 133 -37.70 4.41 5.38
C PRO A 133 -36.46 5.05 6.02
N GLY A 134 -36.11 6.28 5.62
CA GLY A 134 -35.01 7.03 6.22
C GLY A 134 -33.67 7.03 5.47
N ARG A 135 -33.56 6.44 4.26
CA ARG A 135 -32.41 6.68 3.35
C ARG A 135 -32.81 7.50 2.12
N THR A 136 -33.29 8.72 2.35
CA THR A 136 -33.51 9.70 1.29
C THR A 136 -32.18 10.13 0.67
N LYS A 137 -31.87 9.55 -0.50
CA LYS A 137 -30.71 9.93 -1.32
C LYS A 137 -31.07 11.19 -2.10
N TYR A 138 -30.91 12.36 -1.49
CA TYR A 138 -31.07 13.60 -2.21
C TYR A 138 -29.91 13.78 -3.20
N PRO A 139 -30.19 14.18 -4.45
CA PRO A 139 -29.15 14.66 -5.32
C PRO A 139 -28.63 15.98 -4.74
N ILE A 140 -27.34 16.03 -4.43
CA ILE A 140 -26.67 17.29 -4.10
C ILE A 140 -26.29 17.94 -5.45
N GLY A 141 -26.09 19.26 -5.49
CA GLY A 141 -26.03 20.03 -6.74
C GLY A 141 -24.95 19.57 -7.74
N GLY A 142 -24.98 20.17 -8.93
CA GLY A 142 -23.92 20.00 -9.92
C GLY A 142 -22.56 20.45 -9.38
N VAL A 143 -21.54 19.61 -9.58
CA VAL A 143 -20.15 20.05 -9.64
C VAL A 143 -19.90 20.46 -11.08
N LEU A 144 -19.63 21.73 -11.26
CA LEU A 144 -19.42 22.42 -12.53
C LEU A 144 -17.92 22.49 -12.86
N THR A 145 -17.07 22.55 -11.84
CA THR A 145 -15.62 22.57 -11.96
C THR A 145 -14.93 21.87 -10.79
N LEU A 146 -13.74 21.33 -11.01
CA LEU A 146 -12.82 20.86 -9.96
C LEU A 146 -11.66 21.84 -9.71
N ARG A 147 -11.63 22.98 -10.42
CA ARG A 147 -10.61 24.03 -10.36
C ARG A 147 -11.03 25.17 -9.42
N PRO A 148 -10.35 25.36 -8.26
CA PRO A 148 -10.66 26.48 -7.35
C PRO A 148 -10.61 27.85 -8.03
N ASP A 149 -9.66 28.05 -8.95
CA ASP A 149 -9.49 29.29 -9.73
C ASP A 149 -10.66 29.61 -10.66
N LYS A 150 -11.52 28.64 -10.97
CA LYS A 150 -12.68 28.80 -11.85
C LYS A 150 -14.03 28.81 -11.13
N MET A 151 -14.07 28.54 -9.83
CA MET A 151 -15.32 28.39 -9.09
C MET A 151 -16.20 29.65 -9.13
N ALA A 152 -15.59 30.84 -9.17
CA ALA A 152 -16.30 32.11 -9.31
C ALA A 152 -16.87 32.32 -10.72
N GLU A 153 -16.15 31.91 -11.77
CA GLU A 153 -16.56 32.04 -13.19
C GLU A 153 -17.82 31.21 -13.49
N VAL A 154 -17.91 30.02 -12.90
CA VAL A 154 -19.03 29.08 -13.10
C VAL A 154 -20.10 29.13 -12.00
N GLU A 155 -20.03 30.10 -11.07
CA GLU A 155 -20.92 30.22 -9.91
C GLU A 155 -21.05 28.92 -9.08
N GLN A 156 -19.94 28.20 -8.86
CA GLN A 156 -19.92 26.93 -8.14
C GLN A 156 -20.37 27.10 -6.68
N SER A 157 -21.62 26.79 -6.40
CA SER A 157 -22.15 26.76 -5.03
C SER A 157 -21.54 25.63 -4.19
N ALA A 158 -21.40 25.88 -2.88
CA ALA A 158 -20.97 24.88 -1.91
C ALA A 158 -22.12 23.92 -1.53
N HIS A 159 -21.77 22.65 -1.40
CA HIS A 159 -22.67 21.52 -1.26
C HIS A 159 -22.92 21.19 0.22
N THR A 160 -24.17 21.29 0.66
CA THR A 160 -24.57 20.86 2.01
C THR A 160 -24.65 19.33 2.06
N ILE A 161 -23.77 18.71 2.86
CA ILE A 161 -23.70 17.27 3.08
C ILE A 161 -24.11 16.84 4.50
N GLY A 162 -24.24 17.80 5.42
CA GLY A 162 -24.55 17.57 6.83
C GLY A 162 -25.85 16.80 7.06
N GLY A 163 -25.84 15.89 8.05
CA GLY A 163 -26.97 15.02 8.36
C GLY A 163 -27.13 13.80 7.44
N HIS A 164 -26.44 13.72 6.30
CA HIS A 164 -26.46 12.54 5.44
C HIS A 164 -25.43 11.49 5.87
N HIS A 165 -25.70 10.21 5.61
CA HIS A 165 -24.70 9.13 5.79
C HIS A 165 -23.79 8.94 4.57
N THR A 166 -24.19 9.48 3.41
CA THR A 166 -23.44 9.44 2.15
C THR A 166 -23.84 10.67 1.35
N ALA A 167 -22.88 11.46 0.90
CA ALA A 167 -23.15 12.51 -0.08
C ALA A 167 -23.12 11.93 -1.49
N ARG A 168 -23.77 12.59 -2.44
CA ARG A 168 -23.80 12.20 -3.86
C ARG A 168 -23.72 13.44 -4.72
N PHE A 169 -22.56 13.62 -5.34
CA PHE A 169 -22.31 14.72 -6.26
C PHE A 169 -22.48 14.26 -7.70
N PHE A 170 -23.04 15.13 -8.52
CA PHE A 170 -23.11 15.01 -9.97
C PHE A 170 -22.00 15.85 -10.56
N LEU A 171 -21.50 15.47 -11.72
CA LEU A 171 -20.59 16.32 -12.48
C LEU A 171 -21.31 16.71 -13.76
N GLU A 172 -21.32 18.00 -14.07
CA GLU A 172 -21.90 18.50 -15.31
C GLU A 172 -20.84 18.40 -16.42
N VAL A 173 -20.69 17.17 -16.92
CA VAL A 173 -19.80 16.80 -18.02
C VAL A 173 -20.65 16.29 -19.17
N ASP A 174 -20.33 16.73 -20.38
CA ASP A 174 -20.92 16.22 -21.62
C ASP A 174 -20.43 14.78 -21.92
N HIS A 175 -20.93 13.82 -21.14
CA HIS A 175 -20.57 12.41 -21.33
C HIS A 175 -21.34 11.81 -22.51
N PRO A 176 -20.65 11.23 -23.52
CA PRO A 176 -21.28 10.81 -24.79
C PRO A 176 -22.30 9.67 -24.67
N THR A 177 -22.41 8.99 -23.53
CA THR A 177 -23.46 7.98 -23.29
C THR A 177 -24.74 8.54 -22.64
N GLY A 178 -24.74 9.81 -22.20
CA GLY A 178 -25.83 10.41 -21.44
C GLY A 178 -26.00 9.88 -20.01
N ASP A 179 -25.19 8.90 -19.58
CA ASP A 179 -25.23 8.36 -18.22
C ASP A 179 -24.67 9.36 -17.21
N ARG A 180 -25.54 9.89 -16.35
CA ARG A 180 -25.14 10.69 -15.18
C ARG A 180 -24.43 9.79 -14.17
N ASN A 181 -23.10 9.85 -14.14
CA ASN A 181 -22.28 9.21 -13.11
C ASN A 181 -22.25 10.05 -11.82
N PHE A 182 -22.17 9.38 -10.67
CA PHE A 182 -22.30 10.00 -9.35
C PHE A 182 -21.04 9.73 -8.50
N ILE A 183 -20.38 10.77 -7.99
CA ILE A 183 -19.39 10.59 -6.93
C ILE A 183 -20.15 10.35 -5.63
N THR A 184 -19.98 9.19 -5.02
CA THR A 184 -20.46 8.93 -3.66
C THR A 184 -19.26 8.94 -2.70
N PRO A 185 -18.87 10.07 -2.10
CA PRO A 185 -18.00 10.05 -0.94
C PRO A 185 -18.64 9.19 0.15
N TYR A 186 -17.90 8.18 0.61
CA TYR A 186 -18.27 7.43 1.81
C TYR A 186 -17.51 8.01 2.99
N TYR A 187 -18.22 8.80 3.81
CA TYR A 187 -17.74 9.25 5.09
C TYR A 187 -18.37 8.38 6.17
N GLN A 188 -17.60 7.45 6.73
CA GLN A 188 -18.05 6.62 7.83
C GLN A 188 -17.42 7.13 9.12
N PHE A 189 -18.01 8.15 9.74
CA PHE A 189 -17.41 8.75 10.93
C PHE A 189 -17.55 7.85 12.18
N GLN A 190 -16.45 7.84 12.93
CA GLN A 190 -16.15 7.15 14.18
C GLN A 190 -16.09 5.59 14.23
N PRO A 191 -15.30 5.04 15.19
CA PRO A 191 -15.18 3.59 15.43
C PRO A 191 -15.81 3.11 16.75
N THR A 192 -16.28 4.03 17.62
CA THR A 192 -16.65 3.76 19.02
C THR A 192 -18.12 3.42 19.23
N ALA A 193 -19.00 3.79 18.29
CA ALA A 193 -20.40 3.41 18.30
C ALA A 193 -20.71 2.48 17.12
N ASN A 194 -21.42 1.38 17.37
CA ASN A 194 -21.90 0.44 16.34
C ASN A 194 -23.00 1.02 15.41
N LYS A 195 -23.14 2.35 15.34
CA LYS A 195 -24.08 3.05 14.46
C LYS A 195 -23.29 3.96 13.52
N PRO A 196 -23.54 3.92 12.20
CA PRO A 196 -22.94 4.87 11.28
C PRO A 196 -23.43 6.27 11.63
N SER A 197 -22.56 7.12 12.16
CA SER A 197 -22.84 8.55 12.26
C SER A 197 -22.80 9.16 10.86
N GLY A 198 -23.72 10.09 10.57
CA GLY A 198 -23.68 10.87 9.33
C GLY A 198 -22.61 11.96 9.40
N PHE A 199 -22.48 12.74 8.32
CA PHE A 199 -21.78 14.02 8.40
C PHE A 199 -22.40 14.88 9.52
N PRO A 200 -21.60 15.63 10.31
CA PRO A 200 -22.12 16.58 11.29
C PRO A 200 -23.21 17.48 10.70
N PRO A 201 -24.22 17.90 11.48
CA PRO A 201 -25.21 18.88 11.02
C PRO A 201 -24.51 20.11 10.40
N GLN A 202 -25.13 20.70 9.38
CA GLN A 202 -24.62 21.88 8.67
C GLN A 202 -23.25 21.72 7.96
N THR A 203 -22.65 20.52 7.90
CA THR A 203 -21.44 20.30 7.09
C THR A 203 -21.70 20.72 5.64
N LYS A 204 -20.93 21.69 5.14
CA LYS A 204 -21.00 22.26 3.78
C LYS A 204 -19.59 22.39 3.21
N GLY A 205 -19.45 22.35 1.88
CA GLY A 205 -18.14 22.46 1.24
C GLY A 205 -18.13 22.21 -0.26
N ILE A 206 -16.96 22.28 -0.89
CA ILE A 206 -16.78 22.13 -2.33
C ILE A 206 -15.81 20.98 -2.64
N LEU A 207 -16.12 20.19 -3.67
CA LEU A 207 -15.19 19.22 -4.25
C LEU A 207 -14.19 19.94 -5.16
N TYR A 208 -12.92 19.58 -5.07
CA TYR A 208 -11.86 20.13 -5.92
C TYR A 208 -10.76 19.10 -6.16
N TYR A 209 -10.00 19.28 -7.24
CA TYR A 209 -8.80 18.49 -7.50
C TYR A 209 -7.56 19.17 -6.89
N TYR A 210 -6.70 18.38 -6.29
CA TYR A 210 -5.51 18.82 -5.60
C TYR A 210 -4.28 18.03 -6.06
N GLN A 211 -3.29 18.72 -6.60
CA GLN A 211 -1.95 18.19 -6.83
C GLN A 211 -1.06 18.62 -5.65
N PRO A 212 -0.44 17.70 -4.88
CA PRO A 212 0.30 18.04 -3.67
C PRO A 212 1.49 18.99 -3.87
N SER A 213 2.29 18.74 -4.91
CA SER A 213 3.42 19.56 -5.32
C SER A 213 3.64 19.42 -6.83
N PRO A 214 4.16 20.46 -7.53
CA PRO A 214 4.66 20.32 -8.90
C PRO A 214 5.82 19.32 -9.04
N GLU A 215 6.56 19.06 -7.96
CA GLU A 215 7.68 18.10 -7.92
C GLU A 215 7.21 16.65 -7.70
N GLU A 216 6.01 16.46 -7.14
CA GLU A 216 5.45 15.13 -6.99
C GLU A 216 4.93 14.58 -8.34
N PRO A 217 4.99 13.25 -8.56
CA PRO A 217 4.41 12.65 -9.76
C PRO A 217 2.94 13.05 -9.95
N VAL A 218 2.52 13.45 -11.16
CA VAL A 218 1.12 13.85 -11.46
C VAL A 218 0.07 12.82 -11.02
N MET A 219 0.46 11.56 -10.91
CA MET A 219 -0.39 10.48 -10.38
C MET A 219 -0.65 10.52 -8.87
N SER A 220 0.03 11.38 -8.11
CA SER A 220 -0.22 11.66 -6.69
C SER A 220 -1.45 12.53 -6.45
N GLY A 221 -1.94 13.20 -7.49
CA GLY A 221 -3.12 14.07 -7.45
C GLY A 221 -4.38 13.37 -6.94
N GLN A 222 -5.27 14.17 -6.35
CA GLN A 222 -6.33 13.70 -5.47
C GLN A 222 -7.59 14.54 -5.62
N LEU A 223 -8.75 13.90 -5.65
CA LEU A 223 -10.02 14.59 -5.41
C LEU A 223 -10.18 14.79 -3.90
N ARG A 224 -10.44 16.02 -3.44
CA ARG A 224 -10.65 16.40 -2.04
C ARG A 224 -11.98 17.13 -1.87
N PHE A 225 -12.44 17.23 -0.63
CA PHE A 225 -13.60 18.03 -0.25
C PHE A 225 -13.17 19.05 0.80
N ARG A 226 -13.31 20.35 0.48
CA ARG A 226 -12.99 21.44 1.40
C ARG A 226 -14.25 21.96 2.08
N LEU A 227 -14.21 22.10 3.40
CA LEU A 227 -15.29 22.66 4.20
C LEU A 227 -15.25 24.20 4.09
N CYS A 228 -16.28 24.78 3.50
CA CYS A 228 -16.47 26.23 3.32
C CYS A 228 -17.95 26.53 3.01
N ASP A 229 -18.34 27.81 3.14
CA ASP A 229 -19.72 28.25 2.87
C ASP A 229 -19.99 28.54 1.39
N GLY A 230 -18.95 28.80 0.62
CA GLY A 230 -19.01 29.18 -0.80
C GLY A 230 -17.60 29.18 -1.41
N TYR A 231 -17.48 29.60 -2.66
CA TYR A 231 -16.18 29.73 -3.32
C TYR A 231 -15.40 30.94 -2.77
N GLU A 232 -16.11 31.97 -2.31
CA GLU A 232 -15.57 33.19 -1.69
C GLU A 232 -14.82 32.90 -0.39
N THR A 233 -15.15 31.79 0.27
CA THR A 233 -14.54 31.33 1.52
C THR A 233 -13.63 30.12 1.32
N PHE A 234 -13.32 29.74 0.08
CA PHE A 234 -12.53 28.54 -0.24
C PHE A 234 -11.11 28.58 0.38
N ASP A 235 -10.42 29.71 0.33
CA ASP A 235 -9.05 29.82 0.88
C ASP A 235 -9.03 29.82 2.41
N GLN A 236 -10.13 30.24 3.04
CA GLN A 236 -10.31 30.21 4.50
C GLN A 236 -10.84 28.85 4.99
N GLY A 237 -11.35 28.02 4.08
CA GLY A 237 -11.90 26.71 4.36
C GLY A 237 -10.84 25.67 4.69
N THR A 238 -11.24 24.62 5.41
CA THR A 238 -10.35 23.51 5.79
C THR A 238 -10.72 22.23 5.07
N ASP A 239 -9.75 21.48 4.57
CA ASP A 239 -10.00 20.16 3.98
C ASP A 239 -10.68 19.22 5.00
N MET A 240 -11.74 18.53 4.56
CA MET A 240 -12.43 17.54 5.38
C MET A 240 -11.45 16.44 5.80
N ARG A 241 -11.41 16.09 7.09
CA ARG A 241 -10.56 15.00 7.60
C ARG A 241 -11.13 13.64 7.23
N ASP A 242 -10.28 12.63 7.19
CA ASP A 242 -10.64 11.24 6.91
C ASP A 242 -11.48 10.60 8.04
N ARG A 243 -11.85 9.32 7.90
CA ARG A 243 -12.57 8.57 8.94
C ARG A 243 -11.83 8.58 10.29
N ASN A 244 -10.50 8.56 10.25
CA ASN A 244 -9.65 8.47 11.43
C ASN A 244 -9.40 9.84 12.09
N GLY A 245 -9.84 10.94 11.45
CA GLY A 245 -9.67 12.32 11.91
C GLY A 245 -8.27 12.89 11.72
N VAL A 246 -7.37 12.17 11.04
CA VAL A 246 -5.92 12.46 11.02
C VAL A 246 -5.52 13.07 9.69
N ASP A 247 -5.73 12.31 8.62
CA ASP A 247 -5.34 12.69 7.28
C ASP A 247 -6.48 13.48 6.62
N THR A 248 -6.17 14.16 5.52
CA THR A 248 -7.20 14.76 4.67
C THR A 248 -7.98 13.65 3.97
N TRP A 249 -9.31 13.73 3.99
CA TRP A 249 -10.17 12.90 3.17
C TRP A 249 -9.89 13.20 1.70
N HIS A 250 -9.59 12.14 0.95
CA HIS A 250 -9.31 12.25 -0.47
C HIS A 250 -9.63 10.97 -1.22
N ILE A 251 -9.72 11.06 -2.55
CA ILE A 251 -9.72 9.92 -3.46
C ILE A 251 -8.55 10.12 -4.42
N SER A 252 -7.55 9.22 -4.38
CA SER A 252 -6.38 9.33 -5.26
C SER A 252 -6.72 9.14 -6.73
N LEU A 253 -5.93 9.71 -7.64
CA LEU A 253 -6.11 9.54 -9.09
C LEU A 253 -6.16 8.06 -9.49
N TYR A 254 -5.36 7.21 -8.85
CA TYR A 254 -5.44 5.76 -9.01
C TYR A 254 -6.84 5.21 -8.73
N ALA A 255 -7.45 5.56 -7.59
CA ALA A 255 -8.78 5.11 -7.23
C ALA A 255 -9.88 5.70 -8.15
N ILE A 256 -9.69 6.94 -8.62
CA ILE A 256 -10.55 7.59 -9.63
C ILE A 256 -10.54 6.77 -10.93
N VAL A 257 -9.36 6.58 -11.54
CA VAL A 257 -9.19 5.88 -12.83
C VAL A 257 -9.59 4.39 -12.74
N LYS A 258 -9.35 3.72 -11.61
CA LYS A 258 -9.76 2.31 -11.43
C LYS A 258 -11.26 2.11 -11.15
N SER A 259 -12.00 3.15 -10.80
CA SER A 259 -13.41 3.04 -10.44
C SER A 259 -14.32 3.35 -11.63
N VAL A 260 -15.08 2.35 -12.08
CA VAL A 260 -16.13 2.55 -13.10
C VAL A 260 -17.19 3.58 -12.68
N TYR A 261 -17.35 3.83 -11.38
CA TYR A 261 -18.29 4.82 -10.83
C TYR A 261 -17.74 6.26 -10.83
N LEU A 262 -16.44 6.45 -11.06
CA LEU A 262 -15.78 7.76 -11.05
C LEU A 262 -15.33 8.18 -12.47
N ARG A 263 -15.92 7.59 -13.52
CA ARG A 263 -15.61 7.94 -14.92
C ARG A 263 -15.83 9.42 -15.22
N SER A 264 -16.97 9.99 -14.83
CA SER A 264 -17.21 11.43 -15.00
C SER A 264 -16.15 12.32 -14.34
N VAL A 265 -15.48 11.84 -13.29
CA VAL A 265 -14.34 12.56 -12.68
C VAL A 265 -13.14 12.52 -13.61
N VAL A 266 -12.82 11.36 -14.20
CA VAL A 266 -11.77 11.24 -15.24
C VAL A 266 -12.09 12.17 -16.41
N ASP A 267 -13.34 12.20 -16.86
CA ASP A 267 -13.77 13.02 -17.99
C ASP A 267 -13.66 14.52 -17.67
N MET A 268 -14.07 14.97 -16.48
CA MET A 268 -13.88 16.35 -16.01
C MET A 268 -12.39 16.72 -15.87
N LEU A 269 -11.57 15.84 -15.30
CA LEU A 269 -10.12 16.07 -15.16
C LEU A 269 -9.43 16.26 -16.52
N LEU A 270 -9.90 15.53 -17.56
CA LEU A 270 -9.41 15.66 -18.93
C LEU A 270 -9.95 16.94 -19.61
N GLN A 271 -11.23 17.25 -19.43
CA GLN A 271 -11.88 18.45 -20.00
C GLN A 271 -11.28 19.75 -19.45
N GLU A 272 -10.95 19.80 -18.17
CA GLU A 272 -10.39 20.99 -17.51
C GLU A 272 -8.87 21.14 -17.64
N GLY A 273 -8.20 20.16 -18.29
CA GLY A 273 -6.75 20.10 -18.41
C GLY A 273 -6.02 19.86 -17.09
N LEU A 274 -6.69 19.28 -16.09
CA LEU A 274 -6.13 18.97 -14.77
C LEU A 274 -5.22 17.75 -14.77
N VAL A 275 -5.43 16.81 -15.70
CA VAL A 275 -4.61 15.61 -15.89
C VAL A 275 -4.52 15.28 -17.38
N GLU A 276 -3.32 14.98 -17.86
CA GLU A 276 -3.08 14.54 -19.25
C GLU A 276 -3.66 13.13 -19.52
N ARG A 277 -4.09 12.88 -20.76
CA ARG A 277 -4.64 11.56 -21.17
C ARG A 277 -3.62 10.44 -21.02
N GLU A 278 -2.36 10.74 -21.28
CA GLU A 278 -1.21 9.86 -21.16
C GLU A 278 -1.02 9.38 -19.71
N VAL A 279 -1.29 10.23 -18.72
CA VAL A 279 -1.26 9.87 -17.30
C VAL A 279 -2.44 8.98 -16.93
N ILE A 280 -3.65 9.32 -17.39
CA ILE A 280 -4.84 8.47 -17.21
C ILE A 280 -4.60 7.07 -17.83
N ASP A 281 -4.06 6.99 -19.03
CA ASP A 281 -3.78 5.73 -19.73
C ASP A 281 -2.70 4.89 -19.04
N LYS A 282 -1.65 5.51 -18.49
CA LYS A 282 -0.63 4.83 -17.66
C LYS A 282 -1.28 4.26 -16.39
N VAL A 283 -2.01 5.09 -15.65
CA VAL A 283 -2.74 4.67 -14.44
C VAL A 283 -3.77 3.58 -14.77
N ALA A 284 -4.42 3.63 -15.92
CA ALA A 284 -5.39 2.62 -16.39
C ALA A 284 -4.75 1.25 -16.66
N ARG A 285 -3.47 1.18 -17.02
CA ARG A 285 -2.73 -0.09 -17.24
C ARG A 285 -2.27 -0.80 -15.96
N LEU A 286 -2.14 -0.08 -14.84
CA LEU A 286 -1.74 -0.66 -13.54
C LEU A 286 -2.71 -1.79 -13.09
N PRO A 287 -2.29 -2.76 -12.27
CA PRO A 287 -3.22 -3.76 -11.74
C PRO A 287 -4.27 -3.11 -10.82
N ILE A 288 -5.48 -3.69 -10.75
CA ILE A 288 -6.50 -3.28 -9.77
C ILE A 288 -6.17 -3.96 -8.43
N VAL A 289 -5.82 -3.16 -7.43
CA VAL A 289 -5.39 -3.63 -6.12
C VAL A 289 -6.23 -2.92 -5.05
N ARG A 290 -7.00 -3.70 -4.28
CA ARG A 290 -7.75 -3.19 -3.13
C ARG A 290 -6.86 -3.21 -1.90
N THR A 291 -6.57 -2.03 -1.35
CA THR A 291 -5.73 -1.88 -0.17
C THR A 291 -6.18 -0.68 0.65
N ASN A 292 -6.08 -0.81 1.98
CA ASN A 292 -6.25 0.29 2.93
C ASN A 292 -4.89 0.73 3.50
N ALA A 293 -3.79 0.26 2.91
CA ALA A 293 -2.44 0.69 3.26
C ALA A 293 -2.18 2.10 2.69
N PRO A 294 -1.40 2.95 3.37
CA PRO A 294 -0.94 4.22 2.81
C PRO A 294 -0.29 4.02 1.44
N ILE A 295 -0.61 4.91 0.50
CA ILE A 295 -0.06 4.91 -0.86
C ILE A 295 1.14 5.87 -0.87
N LEU A 296 2.30 5.36 -1.26
CA LEU A 296 3.54 6.12 -1.41
C LEU A 296 3.87 6.29 -2.89
N TYR A 297 4.02 7.56 -3.29
CA TYR A 297 4.47 7.98 -4.62
C TYR A 297 5.98 8.24 -4.64
N SER A 298 6.55 8.56 -3.47
CA SER A 298 7.96 8.78 -3.19
C SER A 298 8.31 8.25 -1.78
N PHE A 299 9.57 8.35 -1.35
CA PHE A 299 9.98 7.93 0.01
C PHE A 299 9.75 8.98 1.08
N ASP A 300 9.88 10.24 0.72
CA ASP A 300 9.61 11.40 1.55
C ASP A 300 8.11 11.65 1.76
N THR A 301 7.23 11.06 0.94
CA THR A 301 5.77 11.01 1.14
C THR A 301 5.45 10.61 2.59
N PRO A 302 4.89 11.50 3.43
CA PRO A 302 4.54 11.16 4.80
C PRO A 302 3.37 10.18 4.87
N PHE A 303 3.40 9.26 5.83
CA PHE A 303 2.33 8.30 6.09
C PHE A 303 2.09 8.09 7.58
N VAL A 304 0.85 7.73 7.93
CA VAL A 304 0.49 7.35 9.30
C VAL A 304 0.77 5.86 9.50
N ALA A 305 1.50 5.53 10.57
CA ALA A 305 1.78 4.17 11.01
C ALA A 305 1.23 3.92 12.41
N GLU A 306 0.70 2.72 12.65
CA GLU A 306 0.15 2.31 13.94
C GLU A 306 1.13 1.36 14.64
N MET A 307 1.72 1.79 15.74
CA MET A 307 2.86 1.10 16.36
C MET A 307 2.46 -0.20 17.10
N SER A 308 1.17 -0.35 17.40
CA SER A 308 0.58 -1.60 17.91
C SER A 308 0.79 -2.78 16.93
N LYS A 309 0.94 -2.50 15.63
CA LYS A 309 1.08 -3.50 14.57
C LYS A 309 2.55 -3.86 14.38
N PRO A 310 2.95 -5.14 14.44
CA PRO A 310 4.34 -5.53 14.31
C PRO A 310 4.95 -5.26 12.92
N SER A 311 4.10 -5.20 11.88
CA SER A 311 4.51 -5.02 10.48
C SER A 311 3.99 -3.71 9.92
N LEU A 312 4.81 -3.03 9.12
CA LEU A 312 4.42 -1.85 8.34
C LEU A 312 3.98 -2.29 6.95
N ARG A 313 2.69 -2.09 6.62
CA ARG A 313 2.09 -2.44 5.33
C ARG A 313 1.84 -1.16 4.52
N LEU A 314 2.34 -1.14 3.28
CA LEU A 314 2.33 0.04 2.41
C LEU A 314 1.97 -0.37 0.98
N ALA A 315 1.39 0.56 0.22
CA ALA A 315 1.24 0.46 -1.22
C ALA A 315 2.25 1.39 -1.89
N LEU A 316 3.06 0.86 -2.81
CA LEU A 316 3.97 1.65 -3.63
C LEU A 316 3.37 1.77 -5.02
N ILE A 317 3.36 2.99 -5.58
CA ILE A 317 2.82 3.25 -6.91
C ILE A 317 3.77 4.15 -7.71
N ASN A 318 4.04 3.75 -8.94
CA ASN A 318 4.72 4.57 -9.96
C ASN A 318 4.04 4.29 -11.33
N PRO A 319 4.44 4.96 -12.43
CA PRO A 319 3.78 4.80 -13.73
C PRO A 319 3.68 3.36 -14.27
N ASP A 320 4.61 2.47 -13.87
CA ASP A 320 4.75 1.11 -14.39
C ASP A 320 4.43 0.01 -13.37
N MET A 321 4.20 0.38 -12.10
CA MET A 321 4.04 -0.55 -10.99
C MET A 321 3.02 -0.05 -9.97
N PHE A 322 2.08 -0.92 -9.60
CA PHE A 322 1.37 -0.83 -8.31
C PHE A 322 1.66 -2.11 -7.54
N THR A 323 2.12 -1.98 -6.29
CA THR A 323 2.41 -3.15 -5.45
C THR A 323 2.12 -2.87 -3.98
N VAL A 324 1.74 -3.90 -3.23
CA VAL A 324 1.62 -3.82 -1.77
C VAL A 324 2.75 -4.61 -1.16
N ILE A 325 3.45 -3.99 -0.22
CA ILE A 325 4.55 -4.58 0.54
C ILE A 325 4.14 -4.71 2.01
N ASN A 326 4.75 -5.68 2.69
CA ASN A 326 4.65 -5.82 4.13
C ASN A 326 6.07 -5.94 4.69
N ILE A 327 6.50 -4.93 5.45
CA ILE A 327 7.79 -4.91 6.12
C ILE A 327 7.56 -5.49 7.52
N PRO A 328 8.01 -6.72 7.80
CA PRO A 328 7.78 -7.34 9.10
C PRO A 328 8.67 -6.70 10.18
N TYR A 329 8.28 -6.90 11.44
CA TYR A 329 9.07 -6.55 12.62
C TYR A 329 9.49 -5.07 12.74
N VAL A 330 8.86 -4.11 12.06
CA VAL A 330 9.26 -2.68 12.16
C VAL A 330 9.08 -2.17 13.60
N PHE A 331 7.87 -2.26 14.14
CA PHE A 331 7.53 -1.80 15.49
C PHE A 331 7.67 -2.89 16.58
N GLN A 332 8.15 -4.08 16.22
CA GLN A 332 8.29 -5.22 17.12
C GLN A 332 9.72 -5.33 17.68
N HIS A 333 9.86 -5.83 18.91
CA HIS A 333 11.13 -6.35 19.42
C HIS A 333 11.26 -7.87 19.12
N TYR A 334 12.46 -8.44 19.20
CA TYR A 334 12.66 -9.87 18.94
C TYR A 334 12.21 -10.76 20.10
N LEU A 335 12.45 -10.36 21.36
CA LEU A 335 12.18 -11.17 22.56
C LEU A 335 11.72 -10.31 23.77
N PRO A 336 10.47 -10.44 24.27
CA PRO A 336 9.36 -11.14 23.63
C PRO A 336 9.01 -10.49 22.27
N PRO A 337 8.34 -11.22 21.36
CA PRO A 337 7.89 -10.72 20.07
C PRO A 337 6.65 -9.81 20.24
N GLU A 338 6.82 -8.70 20.94
CA GLU A 338 5.76 -7.74 21.28
C GLU A 338 6.04 -6.36 20.67
N THR A 339 4.98 -5.57 20.50
CA THR A 339 5.04 -4.16 20.10
C THR A 339 5.06 -3.30 21.38
N PRO A 340 6.22 -2.76 21.79
CA PRO A 340 6.38 -2.13 23.10
C PRO A 340 5.61 -0.82 23.24
N TYR A 341 5.25 -0.17 22.14
CA TYR A 341 4.53 1.11 22.12
C TYR A 341 3.22 0.98 21.37
N LYS A 342 2.15 1.56 21.91
CA LYS A 342 0.91 1.86 21.17
C LYS A 342 0.85 3.33 20.77
N GLY A 343 -0.09 3.63 19.87
CA GLY A 343 -0.34 4.95 19.32
C GLY A 343 -0.09 4.99 17.80
N ARG A 344 -0.60 6.03 17.16
CA ARG A 344 -0.27 6.38 15.78
C ARG A 344 0.81 7.46 15.74
N ILE A 345 1.69 7.32 14.77
CA ILE A 345 2.75 8.29 14.43
C ILE A 345 2.63 8.64 12.96
N ARG A 346 3.02 9.86 12.57
CA ARG A 346 3.30 10.18 11.17
C ARG A 346 4.80 10.06 10.95
N ALA A 347 5.17 9.33 9.90
CA ALA A 347 6.55 9.00 9.58
C ALA A 347 6.79 9.12 8.07
N ARG A 348 8.06 9.12 7.66
CA ARG A 348 8.46 8.98 6.24
C ARG A 348 9.71 8.12 6.14
N PHE A 349 10.02 7.62 4.95
CA PHE A 349 11.32 7.03 4.70
C PHE A 349 12.33 8.10 4.29
N GLU A 350 13.59 7.83 4.62
CA GLU A 350 14.73 8.60 4.12
C GLU A 350 15.81 7.61 3.68
N VAL A 351 16.57 7.96 2.64
CA VAL A 351 17.81 7.25 2.33
C VAL A 351 18.84 7.64 3.38
N SER A 352 19.45 6.65 4.02
CA SER A 352 20.45 6.88 5.05
C SER A 352 21.68 7.60 4.52
N THR A 353 22.10 8.65 5.21
CA THR A 353 23.39 9.35 5.00
C THR A 353 24.51 8.85 5.94
N SER A 354 24.25 7.85 6.77
CA SER A 354 25.27 7.21 7.63
C SER A 354 26.35 6.53 6.78
N SER A 355 27.62 6.67 7.17
CA SER A 355 28.76 6.01 6.52
C SER A 355 28.68 4.48 6.57
N GLU A 356 28.03 3.91 7.59
CA GLU A 356 27.71 2.47 7.66
C GLU A 356 26.87 1.96 6.47
N HIS A 357 26.23 2.87 5.72
CA HIS A 357 25.33 2.55 4.60
C HIS A 357 25.80 3.12 3.24
N GLU A 358 27.02 3.65 3.13
CA GLU A 358 27.58 4.17 1.87
C GLU A 358 27.62 3.11 0.74
N THR A 359 27.91 1.85 1.09
CA THR A 359 28.05 0.75 0.12
C THR A 359 26.72 0.14 -0.31
N VAL A 360 25.65 0.33 0.47
CA VAL A 360 24.34 -0.27 0.24
C VAL A 360 23.25 0.74 0.57
N PRO A 361 22.61 1.37 -0.44
CA PRO A 361 21.45 2.23 -0.26
C PRO A 361 20.43 1.59 0.70
N THR A 362 20.17 2.28 1.79
CA THR A 362 19.45 1.74 2.95
C THR A 362 18.43 2.75 3.42
N LEU A 363 17.17 2.32 3.57
CA LEU A 363 16.12 3.18 4.11
C LEU A 363 16.17 3.20 5.63
N VAL A 364 15.93 4.36 6.20
CA VAL A 364 15.61 4.58 7.61
C VAL A 364 14.21 5.18 7.72
N LEU A 365 13.58 5.04 8.88
CA LEU A 365 12.25 5.59 9.15
C LEU A 365 12.38 6.81 10.07
N ARG A 366 12.07 8.01 9.58
CA ARG A 366 12.01 9.22 10.42
C ARG A 366 10.60 9.39 10.98
N ILE A 367 10.52 9.66 12.28
CA ILE A 367 9.29 10.06 12.97
C ILE A 367 9.13 11.55 12.77
N LEU A 368 7.99 11.99 12.24
CA LEU A 368 7.70 13.42 12.01
C LEU A 368 6.93 14.00 13.19
N GLU A 369 5.89 13.32 13.64
CA GLU A 369 5.03 13.75 14.74
C GLU A 369 4.27 12.57 15.38
N HIS A 370 3.75 12.80 16.59
CA HIS A 370 2.80 11.92 17.25
C HIS A 370 1.37 12.29 16.83
N ILE A 371 0.59 11.29 16.43
CA ILE A 371 -0.83 11.47 16.07
C ILE A 371 -1.74 11.10 17.25
N ASP A 372 -1.39 10.03 17.97
CA ASP A 372 -1.94 9.72 19.29
C ASP A 372 -0.84 9.81 20.34
N VAL A 373 -1.23 9.85 21.62
CA VAL A 373 -0.30 9.64 22.73
C VAL A 373 0.43 8.31 22.58
N VAL A 374 1.74 8.40 22.38
CA VAL A 374 2.64 7.24 22.44
C VAL A 374 2.67 6.74 23.88
N LYS A 375 2.40 5.45 24.08
CA LYS A 375 2.45 4.83 25.41
C LYS A 375 3.14 3.49 25.35
N CYS A 376 4.15 3.29 26.20
CA CYS A 376 4.73 1.98 26.43
C CYS A 376 3.69 1.05 27.09
N LEU A 377 3.56 -0.16 26.55
CA LEU A 377 2.62 -1.19 27.03
C LEU A 377 3.26 -2.19 27.99
N ILE A 378 4.58 -2.33 27.95
CA ILE A 378 5.32 -3.34 28.70
C ILE A 378 5.83 -2.69 30.00
N PRO A 379 5.42 -3.16 31.19
CA PRO A 379 6.02 -2.74 32.46
C PRO A 379 7.52 -3.07 32.48
N ASP A 380 8.32 -2.19 33.10
CA ASP A 380 9.77 -2.36 33.25
C ASP A 380 10.50 -2.64 31.92
N TYR A 381 9.98 -2.07 30.82
CA TYR A 381 10.52 -2.29 29.49
C TYR A 381 11.97 -1.83 29.38
N LYS A 382 12.89 -2.76 29.07
CA LYS A 382 14.34 -2.51 28.93
C LYS A 382 14.73 -1.69 27.68
N HIS A 383 13.81 -0.88 27.15
CA HIS A 383 13.99 0.04 26.03
C HIS A 383 14.71 -0.56 24.81
N PHE A 384 14.48 -1.84 24.47
CA PHE A 384 15.06 -2.47 23.27
C PHE A 384 14.70 -1.74 21.97
N MET A 385 13.62 -0.97 22.00
CA MET A 385 13.27 0.06 21.04
C MET A 385 13.25 1.39 21.79
N ALA A 386 13.98 2.38 21.29
CA ALA A 386 13.92 3.73 21.82
C ALA A 386 12.50 4.29 21.68
N GLU A 387 12.09 5.18 22.56
CA GLU A 387 10.77 5.83 22.45
C GLU A 387 10.70 6.63 21.14
N PRO A 388 9.75 6.34 20.22
CA PRO A 388 9.65 7.03 18.95
C PRO A 388 9.38 8.52 19.19
N THR A 389 10.35 9.39 18.89
CA THR A 389 10.30 10.82 19.24
C THR A 389 10.23 11.68 17.97
N PRO A 390 9.41 12.74 17.90
CA PRO A 390 9.33 13.61 16.73
C PRO A 390 10.70 14.15 16.31
N GLY A 391 10.97 14.15 15.00
CA GLY A 391 12.27 14.50 14.42
C GLY A 391 13.33 13.39 14.45
N SER A 392 13.19 12.36 15.32
CA SER A 392 14.18 11.28 15.44
C SER A 392 14.00 10.20 14.38
N LEU A 393 15.05 9.40 14.15
CA LEU A 393 14.92 8.12 13.47
C LEU A 393 14.35 7.08 14.44
N LEU A 394 13.43 6.22 13.99
CA LEU A 394 13.02 5.02 14.73
C LEU A 394 14.28 4.21 15.01
N SER A 395 14.57 3.89 16.28
CA SER A 395 15.84 3.29 16.68
C SER A 395 15.66 2.06 17.56
N LYS A 396 16.49 1.04 17.33
CA LYS A 396 16.51 -0.22 18.07
C LYS A 396 17.88 -0.49 18.66
N ARG A 397 17.89 -1.15 19.80
CA ARG A 397 19.09 -1.62 20.51
C ARG A 397 19.81 -2.68 19.68
N VAL A 398 21.13 -2.58 19.54
CA VAL A 398 21.92 -3.52 18.70
C VAL A 398 22.02 -4.92 19.31
N SER A 399 22.18 -5.02 20.64
CA SER A 399 22.28 -6.28 21.36
C SER A 399 21.22 -6.34 22.45
N ILE A 400 20.53 -7.48 22.54
CA ILE A 400 19.54 -7.76 23.58
C ILE A 400 20.17 -8.20 24.91
N LEU A 401 21.47 -8.54 24.89
CA LEU A 401 22.22 -9.04 26.06
C LEU A 401 22.96 -7.91 26.78
N HIS A 402 23.62 -7.06 25.99
CA HIS A 402 24.29 -5.83 26.41
C HIS A 402 23.29 -4.78 26.93
N GLU A 403 23.07 -4.67 28.24
CA GLU A 403 22.05 -3.76 28.77
C GLU A 403 22.42 -2.25 28.68
N ASP A 404 23.67 -1.96 28.31
CA ASP A 404 24.18 -0.64 27.86
C ASP A 404 24.41 -0.53 26.33
N ALA A 405 24.06 -1.56 25.55
CA ALA A 405 24.25 -1.54 24.10
C ALA A 405 23.51 -0.38 23.44
N LYS A 406 24.24 0.41 22.65
CA LYS A 406 23.76 1.59 21.91
C LYS A 406 22.56 1.27 21.01
N HIS A 407 21.63 2.21 20.87
CA HIS A 407 20.60 2.18 19.83
C HIS A 407 21.17 2.60 18.47
N ARG A 408 20.79 1.87 17.41
CA ARG A 408 20.98 2.28 16.02
C ARG A 408 19.64 2.56 15.35
N PRO A 409 19.58 3.45 14.35
CA PRO A 409 18.40 3.59 13.51
C PRO A 409 17.96 2.24 12.94
N TRP A 410 16.65 1.99 12.92
CA TRP A 410 16.07 0.90 12.16
C TRP A 410 16.39 1.11 10.68
N SER A 411 16.90 0.07 10.03
CA SER A 411 17.42 0.13 8.67
C SER A 411 16.82 -0.97 7.77
N TYR A 412 16.64 -0.63 6.50
CA TYR A 412 16.15 -1.53 5.46
C TYR A 412 17.04 -1.46 4.20
N PRO A 413 18.04 -2.34 4.07
CA PRO A 413 18.96 -2.33 2.93
C PRO A 413 18.27 -2.75 1.63
N LEU A 414 18.39 -1.93 0.58
CA LEU A 414 17.65 -2.05 -0.69
C LEU A 414 18.20 -3.10 -1.67
N TYR A 415 19.10 -3.97 -1.22
CA TYR A 415 19.67 -5.04 -2.03
C TYR A 415 19.62 -6.43 -1.36
N SER A 416 19.53 -6.52 -0.03
CA SER A 416 19.53 -7.80 0.71
C SER A 416 18.17 -8.24 1.23
N ARG A 417 17.12 -7.42 1.09
CA ARG A 417 15.78 -7.69 1.65
C ARG A 417 14.74 -8.12 0.60
N PRO A 418 13.67 -8.85 1.00
CA PRO A 418 12.49 -9.00 0.16
C PRO A 418 11.96 -7.63 -0.33
N HIS A 419 11.31 -7.57 -1.48
CA HIS A 419 10.75 -6.33 -2.04
C HIS A 419 11.74 -5.19 -2.35
N SER A 420 13.05 -5.41 -2.15
CA SER A 420 14.13 -4.49 -2.51
C SER A 420 14.04 -3.97 -3.95
N ASP A 421 13.71 -4.88 -4.88
CA ASP A 421 13.46 -4.59 -6.29
C ASP A 421 12.32 -3.58 -6.51
N ARG A 422 11.25 -3.67 -5.71
CA ARG A 422 10.08 -2.77 -5.78
C ARG A 422 10.42 -1.40 -5.23
N PHE A 423 11.16 -1.36 -4.13
CA PHE A 423 11.65 -0.10 -3.56
C PHE A 423 12.61 0.62 -4.51
N ARG A 424 13.61 -0.08 -5.08
CA ARG A 424 14.53 0.50 -6.07
C ARG A 424 13.79 1.06 -7.28
N LYS A 425 12.81 0.32 -7.82
CA LYS A 425 11.92 0.79 -8.89
C LYS A 425 11.10 2.04 -8.54
N LEU A 426 10.72 2.25 -7.27
CA LEU A 426 9.99 3.46 -6.89
C LEU A 426 10.87 4.72 -7.01
N ILE A 427 12.16 4.62 -6.70
CA ILE A 427 13.12 5.74 -6.74
C ILE A 427 14.09 5.71 -7.93
N GLY A 428 13.78 4.95 -8.98
CA GLY A 428 14.61 4.89 -10.19
C GLY A 428 16.03 4.32 -9.99
N LEU A 429 16.29 3.60 -8.90
CA LEU A 429 17.56 2.87 -8.73
C LEU A 429 17.58 1.61 -9.61
N PRO A 430 18.74 1.28 -10.21
CA PRO A 430 18.94 0.06 -10.99
C PRO A 430 18.89 -1.20 -10.10
#